data_AF-A0AAW2KGA7-F1
#
_entry.id   AF-A0AAW2KGA7-F1
#
_cell.length_a   1.000
_cell.length_b   1.000
_cell.length_c   1.000
_cell.angle_alpha   90.00
_cell.angle_beta   90.00
_cell.angle_gamma   90.00
#
_symmetry.space_group_name_H-M   'P 1'
#
loop_
_entity.id
_entity.type
_entity.pdbx_description
1 polymer ?
#
loop_
_entity_poly.entity_id
_entity_poly.type
_entity_poly.pdbx_seq_one_letter_code
_entity_poly.pdbx_strand_id
1 'polypeptide(L)'
;MAFAGDQAQNIHYTPDSNSTFQTANLNFTSKAERTRVAFYSVYYNTRTDDMSSLCGPVVDDVRVEQSGSIRVGFGKLGLILILGYQLLVVVILAMP
;
A
#
# COMPACT_ATOMS: atom_id res chain seq x y z
N MET A 1 -2.13 -9.39 12.16
CA MET A 1 -2.99 -8.35 11.56
C MET A 1 -2.22 -7.04 11.44
N ALA A 2 -2.44 -6.28 10.38
CA ALA A 2 -1.86 -4.96 10.16
C ALA A 2 -2.97 -3.96 9.84
N PHE A 3 -2.85 -2.74 10.37
CA PHE A 3 -3.85 -1.68 10.23
C PHE A 3 -3.17 -0.39 9.78
N ALA A 4 -3.80 0.34 8.86
CA ALA A 4 -3.36 1.66 8.42
C ALA A 4 -4.56 2.50 7.96
N GLY A 5 -4.93 3.50 8.77
CA GLY A 5 -6.13 4.31 8.51
C GLY A 5 -7.41 3.48 8.63
N ASP A 6 -8.22 3.46 7.58
CA ASP A 6 -9.44 2.64 7.45
C ASP A 6 -9.17 1.27 6.81
N GLN A 7 -7.91 0.91 6.54
CA GLN A 7 -7.51 -0.35 5.94
C GLN A 7 -6.96 -1.32 6.97
N ALA A 8 -7.31 -2.61 6.82
CA ALA A 8 -6.84 -3.69 7.67
C ALA A 8 -6.53 -4.94 6.83
N GLN A 9 -5.44 -5.63 7.15
CA GLN A 9 -5.07 -6.89 6.51
C GLN A 9 -4.78 -7.95 7.57
N ASN A 10 -5.44 -9.09 7.43
CA ASN A 10 -5.06 -10.29 8.16
C ASN A 10 -3.99 -11.04 7.37
N ILE A 11 -2.90 -11.39 8.06
CA ILE A 11 -1.74 -12.09 7.50
C ILE A 11 -1.54 -13.28 8.41
N HIS A 12 -1.65 -14.47 7.83
CA HIS A 12 -1.37 -15.71 8.53
C HIS A 12 0.06 -16.11 8.23
N TYR A 13 0.88 -16.22 9.28
CA TYR A 13 2.23 -16.75 9.16
C TYR A 13 2.16 -18.27 9.28
N THR A 14 2.57 -18.97 8.22
CA THR A 14 2.74 -20.42 8.24
C THR A 14 4.20 -20.71 7.92
N PRO A 15 5.00 -21.30 8.81
CA PRO A 15 6.38 -21.61 8.50
C PRO A 15 6.44 -22.58 7.31
N ASP A 16 7.17 -22.18 6.27
CA ASP A 16 7.47 -23.02 5.12
C ASP A 16 8.79 -23.76 5.37
N SER A 17 8.94 -25.00 4.91
CA SER A 17 10.15 -25.80 5.21
C SER A 17 11.48 -25.18 4.73
N ASN A 18 11.41 -24.23 3.80
CA ASN A 18 12.56 -23.58 3.17
C ASN A 18 12.77 -22.13 3.64
N SER A 19 11.91 -21.57 4.50
CA SER A 19 12.06 -20.19 4.96
C SER A 19 11.63 -20.02 6.41
N THR A 20 12.46 -19.31 7.18
CA THR A 20 12.16 -18.94 8.57
C THR A 20 11.32 -17.67 8.67
N PHE A 21 11.12 -16.94 7.56
CA PHE A 21 10.35 -15.69 7.53
C PHE A 21 9.39 -15.65 6.33
N GLN A 22 8.37 -14.78 6.43
CA GLN A 22 7.47 -14.46 5.34
C GLN A 22 7.28 -12.96 5.24
N THR A 23 7.39 -12.42 4.03
CA THR A 23 7.17 -11.00 3.75
C THR A 23 5.71 -10.76 3.39
N ALA A 24 5.13 -9.67 3.91
CA ALA A 24 3.77 -9.27 3.58
C ALA A 24 3.70 -7.75 3.33
N ASN A 25 2.88 -7.36 2.35
CA ASN A 25 2.72 -5.96 1.94
C ASN A 25 1.30 -5.48 2.23
N LEU A 26 1.18 -4.25 2.74
CA LEU A 26 -0.10 -3.56 2.97
C LEU A 26 -0.11 -2.24 2.19
N ASN A 27 -0.90 -2.18 1.12
CA ASN A 27 -1.15 -0.93 0.41
C ASN A 27 -2.28 -0.16 1.10
N PHE A 28 -2.02 1.08 1.51
CA PHE A 28 -3.03 1.94 2.10
C PHE A 28 -2.92 3.37 1.53
N THR A 29 -4.03 4.10 1.58
CA THR A 29 -4.06 5.53 1.23
C THR A 29 -4.15 6.34 2.52
N SER A 30 -3.22 7.28 2.72
CA SER A 30 -3.29 8.19 3.86
C SER A 30 -4.57 9.05 3.78
N LYS A 31 -5.39 9.04 4.83
CA LYS A 31 -6.64 9.83 4.92
C LYS A 31 -6.48 11.12 5.72
N ALA A 32 -5.36 11.27 6.42
CA ALA A 32 -5.02 12.44 7.22
C ALA A 32 -3.53 12.79 7.02
N GLU A 33 -3.11 13.93 7.56
CA GLU A 33 -1.70 14.33 7.59
C GLU A 33 -0.81 13.26 8.26
N ARG A 34 -1.36 12.58 9.28
CA ARG A 34 -0.68 11.48 9.97
C ARG A 34 -1.51 10.21 9.91
N THR A 35 -0.95 9.17 9.30
CA THR A 35 -1.49 7.80 9.37
C THR A 35 -0.64 6.96 10.31
N ARG A 36 -1.28 6.32 11.30
CA ARG A 36 -0.61 5.34 12.17
C ARG A 36 -0.74 3.97 11.54
N VAL A 37 0.39 3.28 11.41
CA VAL A 37 0.44 1.87 11.04
C VAL A 37 0.59 1.06 12.32
N ALA A 38 -0.29 0.09 12.56
CA ALA A 38 -0.27 -0.75 13.74
C ALA A 38 -0.20 -2.23 13.33
N PHE A 39 0.69 -2.98 13.97
CA PHE A 39 0.81 -4.42 13.82
C PHE A 39 0.30 -5.09 15.08
N TYR A 40 -0.61 -6.03 14.92
CA TYR A 40 -1.16 -6.82 16.01
C TYR A 40 -0.95 -8.30 15.73
N SER A 41 -0.09 -8.94 16.53
CA SER A 41 0.12 -10.38 16.48
C SER A 41 -0.92 -11.05 17.38
N VAL A 42 -1.89 -11.71 16.76
CA VAL A 42 -3.05 -12.30 17.46
C VAL A 42 -2.66 -13.56 18.24
N TYR A 43 -1.56 -14.22 17.84
CA TYR A 43 -1.13 -15.50 18.40
C TYR A 43 0.15 -15.38 19.25
N TYR A 44 0.54 -14.17 19.62
CA TYR A 44 1.73 -13.95 20.42
C TYR A 44 1.40 -14.06 21.90
N ASN A 45 1.90 -15.09 22.57
CA ASN A 45 1.87 -15.19 24.02
C ASN A 45 3.28 -14.96 24.56
N THR A 46 3.43 -13.96 25.43
CA THR A 46 4.64 -13.75 26.24
C THR A 46 4.39 -14.29 27.64
N ARG A 47 5.09 -15.36 28.02
CA ARG A 47 5.26 -15.73 29.43
C ARG A 47 6.57 -15.12 29.91
N THR A 48 6.48 -14.18 30.85
CA THR A 48 7.65 -13.44 31.39
C THR A 48 8.20 -14.07 32.67
N ASP A 49 7.55 -15.09 33.20
CA ASP A 49 7.71 -15.61 34.55
C ASP A 49 8.46 -16.95 34.64
N ASP A 50 8.73 -17.63 33.53
CA ASP A 50 9.34 -18.97 33.59
C ASP A 50 10.28 -19.35 32.44
N MET A 51 11.01 -18.39 31.87
CA MET A 51 12.01 -18.64 30.82
C MET A 51 11.45 -19.35 29.57
N SER A 52 10.12 -19.43 29.42
CA SER A 52 9.52 -19.99 28.22
C SER A 52 9.65 -19.01 27.05
N SER A 53 9.99 -19.55 25.88
CA SER A 53 10.24 -18.77 24.67
C SER A 53 9.01 -17.96 24.26
N LEU A 54 9.27 -16.78 23.69
CA LEU A 54 8.29 -16.01 22.91
C LEU A 54 7.64 -16.96 21.89
N CYS A 55 6.37 -17.30 22.08
CA CYS A 55 5.67 -18.20 21.16
C CYS A 55 4.73 -17.39 20.27
N GLY A 56 5.14 -17.22 19.02
CA GLY A 56 4.40 -16.51 18.00
C GLY A 56 5.31 -15.81 17.00
N PRO A 57 4.78 -15.45 15.82
CA PRO A 57 5.56 -14.78 14.79
C PRO A 57 5.97 -13.37 15.26
N VAL A 58 7.24 -13.04 15.03
CA VAL A 58 7.82 -11.71 15.28
C VAL A 58 7.75 -10.90 13.97
N VAL A 59 7.42 -9.62 14.08
CA VAL A 59 7.46 -8.68 12.96
C VAL A 59 8.80 -7.97 12.98
N ASP A 60 9.53 -8.04 11.88
CA ASP A 60 10.85 -7.39 11.69
C ASP A 60 10.92 -6.75 10.29
N ASP A 61 11.97 -5.96 10.03
CA ASP A 61 12.26 -5.33 8.74
C ASP A 61 11.12 -4.48 8.15
N VAL A 62 10.41 -3.74 9.02
CA VAL A 62 9.27 -2.91 8.61
C VAL A 62 9.74 -1.74 7.74
N ARG A 63 9.23 -1.68 6.51
CA ARG A 63 9.47 -0.58 5.56
C ARG A 63 8.16 0.09 5.18
N VAL A 64 8.19 1.43 5.11
CA VAL A 64 7.08 2.25 4.61
C VAL A 64 7.59 2.98 3.39
N GLU A 65 6.99 2.69 2.24
CA GLU A 65 7.40 3.23 0.95
C GLU A 65 6.20 3.84 0.23
N GLN A 66 6.45 4.85 -0.59
CA GLN A 66 5.41 5.42 -1.43
C GLN A 66 5.03 4.40 -2.50
N SER A 67 3.79 3.92 -2.49
CA SER A 67 3.27 3.12 -3.59
C SER A 67 3.41 3.96 -4.86
N GLY A 68 4.16 3.48 -5.85
CA GLY A 68 4.45 4.16 -7.13
C GLY A 68 3.22 4.44 -8.01
N SER A 69 2.02 4.49 -7.42
CA SER A 69 0.80 5.02 -8.03
C SER A 69 0.96 6.51 -8.27
N ILE A 70 1.66 6.81 -9.36
CA ILE A 70 1.58 8.09 -10.03
C ILE A 70 0.13 8.22 -10.51
N ARG A 71 -0.70 8.93 -9.74
CA ARG A 71 -1.95 9.49 -10.28
C ARG A 71 -1.59 10.61 -11.25
N VAL A 72 -0.91 10.29 -12.36
CA VAL A 72 -0.99 11.13 -13.57
C VAL A 72 -2.38 10.85 -14.13
N GLY A 73 -3.38 11.39 -13.43
CA GLY A 73 -4.66 11.61 -14.04
C GLY A 73 -4.42 12.70 -15.06
N PHE A 74 -4.17 12.33 -16.31
CA PHE A 74 -4.67 13.13 -17.42
C PHE A 74 -6.18 13.15 -17.23
N GLY A 75 -6.66 14.08 -16.40
CA GLY A 75 -8.07 14.20 -16.09
C GLY A 75 -8.83 14.36 -17.38
N LYS A 76 -10.12 13.97 -17.40
CA LYS A 76 -10.99 14.11 -18.58
C LYS A 76 -10.87 15.50 -19.22
N LEU A 77 -10.64 16.54 -18.42
CA LEU A 77 -10.40 17.91 -18.89
C LEU A 77 -9.14 18.06 -19.74
N GLY A 78 -8.01 17.46 -19.34
CA GLY A 78 -6.77 17.49 -20.13
C GLY A 78 -6.93 16.77 -21.47
N LEU A 79 -7.70 15.68 -21.48
CA LEU A 79 -8.00 14.92 -22.69
C LEU A 79 -8.92 15.71 -23.65
N ILE A 80 -9.93 16.40 -23.10
CA ILE A 80 -10.81 17.30 -23.87
C ILE A 80 -10.03 18.49 -24.46
N LEU A 81 -9.13 19.10 -23.68
CA LEU A 81 -8.31 20.21 -24.16
C LEU A 81 -7.36 19.78 -25.28
N ILE A 82 -6.74 18.60 -25.16
CA ILE A 82 -5.90 18.04 -26.21
C ILE A 82 -6.72 17.77 -27.47
N LEU A 83 -7.86 17.09 -27.36
CA LEU A 83 -8.71 16.78 -28.51
C LEU A 83 -9.26 18.05 -29.16
N GLY A 84 -9.69 19.05 -28.37
CA GLY A 84 -10.17 20.33 -28.87
C GLY A 84 -9.09 21.13 -29.59
N TYR A 85 -7.87 21.18 -29.03
CA TYR A 85 -6.73 21.83 -29.68
C TYR A 85 -6.36 21.13 -31.00
N GLN A 86 -6.33 19.80 -31.03
CA GLN A 86 -6.06 19.03 -32.25
C GLN A 86 -7.11 19.28 -33.32
N LEU A 87 -8.40 19.30 -32.95
CA LEU A 87 -9.50 19.59 -33.88
C LEU A 87 -9.41 21.02 -34.43
N LEU A 88 -9.08 21.99 -33.59
CA LEU A 88 -8.87 23.38 -34.00
C LEU A 88 -7.69 23.53 -34.97
N VAL A 89 -6.56 22.87 -34.71
CA VAL A 89 -5.40 22.87 -35.62
C VAL A 89 -5.78 22.26 -36.97
N VAL A 90 -6.50 21.13 -36.99
CA VAL A 90 -6.97 20.50 -38.23
C VAL A 90 -7.92 21.42 -39.00
N VAL A 91 -8.85 22.10 -38.32
CA VAL A 91 -9.77 23.06 -38.95
C VAL A 91 -9.02 24.24 -39.57
N ILE A 92 -8.04 24.81 -38.85
CA ILE A 92 -7.23 25.92 -39.36
C ILE A 92 -6.41 25.49 -40.58
N LEU A 93 -5.81 24.29 -40.54
CA LEU A 93 -5.02 23.76 -41.67
C LEU A 93 -5.87 23.33 -42.86
N ALA A 94 -7.16 23.06 -42.65
CA ALA A 94 -8.10 22.67 -43.70
C ALA A 94 -8.87 23.86 -44.31
N MET A 95 -8.73 25.06 -43.76
CA MET A 95 -9.22 26.29 -44.39
C MET A 95 -8.21 26.75 -45.45
N PRO A 96 -8.62 26.91 -46.73
CA PRO A 96 -7.74 27.31 -47.82
C PRO A 96 -7.28 28.77 -47.72
#